data_AF-A0A354FT31-F1
#
_entry.id   AF-A0A354FT31-F1
#
_cell.length_a   1.000
_cell.length_b   1.000
_cell.length_c   1.000
_cell.angle_alpha   90.00
_cell.angle_beta   90.00
_cell.angle_gamma   90.00
#
_symmetry.space_group_name_H-M   'P 1'
#
loop_
_entity.id
_entity.type
_entity.pdbx_description
1 polymer ?
#
loop_
_entity_poly.entity_id
_entity_poly.type
_entity_poly.pdbx_seq_one_letter_code
_entity_poly.pdbx_strand_id
1 'polypeptide(L)'
;MTLPPRIACYLINPTMKPYFTFLLSFLAMLITAARGERPNIIMFLIDDQNPSSIAAFGGDTYTPNLDRMAEEGMKFTRAYVSSSVCTPSRYSFLTGRFAGNSHSKLYAEAVGGRENQGLPGFNVALERDKMNVGNVLRKAGYTTG
;
A
#
# COMPACT_ATOMS: atom_id res chain seq x y z
N MET A 1 -10.33 72.61 -32.63
CA MET A 1 -10.88 71.26 -32.92
C MET A 1 -10.16 70.29 -31.99
N THR A 2 -10.45 70.26 -30.69
CA THR A 2 -11.47 69.45 -29.98
C THR A 2 -11.33 67.93 -30.16
N LEU A 3 -10.62 67.25 -29.25
CA LEU A 3 -11.06 66.15 -28.36
C LEU A 3 -9.85 65.33 -27.82
N PRO A 4 -10.00 64.65 -26.66
CA PRO A 4 -8.95 64.45 -25.68
C PRO A 4 -8.78 62.92 -25.38
N PRO A 5 -8.57 62.42 -24.14
CA PRO A 5 -7.44 61.54 -23.84
C PRO A 5 -7.84 60.13 -23.37
N ARG A 6 -6.81 59.30 -23.19
CA ARG A 6 -6.70 58.21 -22.19
C ARG A 6 -7.66 57.02 -22.34
N ILE A 7 -7.05 55.94 -22.83
CA ILE A 7 -7.43 54.53 -22.67
C ILE A 7 -7.76 54.27 -21.19
N ALA A 8 -9.01 53.89 -20.96
CA ALA A 8 -9.55 53.54 -19.66
C ALA A 8 -8.87 52.27 -19.12
N CYS A 9 -8.24 52.40 -17.95
CA CYS A 9 -7.97 51.30 -17.03
C CYS A 9 -9.28 50.52 -16.81
N TYR A 10 -9.33 49.28 -17.30
CA TYR A 10 -10.45 48.39 -17.08
C TYR A 10 -10.60 48.12 -15.57
N LEU A 11 -11.82 48.34 -15.10
CA LEU A 11 -12.24 48.40 -13.72
C LEU A 11 -12.22 47.01 -13.07
N ILE A 12 -11.25 46.75 -12.19
CA ILE A 12 -11.49 45.83 -11.07
C ILE A 12 -12.19 46.67 -9.99
N ASN A 13 -13.51 46.49 -9.89
CA ASN A 13 -14.35 47.20 -8.94
C ASN A 13 -13.80 46.99 -7.50
N PRO A 14 -13.38 48.05 -6.78
CA PRO A 14 -12.64 47.91 -5.52
C PRO A 14 -13.47 47.28 -4.39
N THR A 15 -14.79 47.26 -4.51
CA THR A 15 -15.73 46.60 -3.59
C THR A 15 -15.79 45.08 -3.74
N MET A 16 -15.31 44.50 -4.85
CA MET A 16 -15.33 43.06 -5.14
C MET A 16 -14.03 42.34 -4.72
N LYS A 17 -12.95 43.09 -4.45
CA LYS A 17 -11.67 42.56 -3.98
C LYS A 17 -11.74 41.73 -2.68
N PRO A 18 -12.46 42.14 -1.61
CA PRO A 18 -12.46 41.38 -0.36
C PRO A 18 -13.13 40.01 -0.52
N TYR A 19 -14.21 39.93 -1.33
CA TYR A 19 -14.91 38.67 -1.60
C TYR A 19 -14.07 37.71 -2.44
N PHE A 20 -13.31 38.22 -3.41
CA PHE A 20 -12.40 37.40 -4.21
C PHE A 20 -11.25 36.84 -3.37
N THR A 21 -10.62 37.65 -2.51
CA THR A 21 -9.61 37.15 -1.56
C THR A 21 -10.19 36.17 -0.54
N PHE A 22 -11.41 36.40 -0.07
CA PHE A 22 -12.09 35.49 0.85
C PHE A 22 -12.35 34.13 0.19
N LEU A 23 -12.90 34.13 -1.04
CA LEU A 23 -13.10 32.91 -1.83
C LEU A 23 -11.79 32.17 -2.10
N LEU A 24 -10.71 32.90 -2.43
CA LEU A 24 -9.39 32.31 -2.68
C LEU A 24 -8.82 31.66 -1.40
N SER A 25 -8.97 32.33 -0.26
CA SER A 25 -8.52 31.80 1.04
C SER A 25 -9.33 30.59 1.50
N PHE A 26 -10.64 30.59 1.25
CA PHE A 26 -11.53 29.47 1.55
C PHE A 26 -11.21 28.25 0.69
N LEU A 27 -10.94 28.45 -0.60
CA LEU A 27 -10.52 27.38 -1.50
C LEU A 27 -9.15 26.80 -1.10
N ALA A 28 -8.20 27.65 -0.68
CA ALA A 28 -6.90 27.20 -0.19
C ALA A 28 -7.01 26.34 1.09
N MET A 29 -7.90 26.72 2.01
CA MET A 29 -8.17 25.95 3.24
C MET A 29 -8.75 24.56 2.95
N LEU A 30 -9.65 24.45 1.96
CA LEU A 30 -10.21 23.17 1.52
C LEU A 30 -9.13 22.25 0.91
N ILE A 31 -8.17 22.81 0.18
CA ILE A 31 -7.06 22.04 -0.42
C ILE A 31 -6.12 21.49 0.66
N THR A 32 -5.85 22.26 1.72
CA THR A 32 -5.02 21.79 2.84
C THR A 32 -5.69 20.70 3.67
N ALA A 33 -7.00 20.78 3.88
CA ALA A 33 -7.75 19.76 4.64
C ALA A 33 -7.81 18.39 3.92
N ALA A 34 -7.72 18.39 2.59
CA ALA A 34 -7.71 17.17 1.79
C ALA A 34 -6.37 16.42 1.81
N ARG A 35 -5.30 17.03 2.34
CA ARG A 35 -3.96 16.44 2.37
C ARG A 35 -3.74 15.72 3.70
N GLY A 36 -4.43 14.60 3.90
CA GLY A 36 -4.07 13.67 4.97
C GLY A 36 -2.61 13.20 4.79
N GLU A 37 -1.89 13.06 5.90
CA GLU A 37 -0.54 12.53 5.87
C GLU A 37 -0.55 11.08 5.35
N ARG A 38 0.39 10.75 4.45
CA ARG A 38 0.51 9.39 3.94
C ARG A 38 1.16 8.52 5.02
N PRO A 39 0.51 7.44 5.50
CA PRO A 39 1.05 6.65 6.59
C PRO A 39 2.25 5.81 6.13
N ASN A 40 3.24 5.63 6.99
CA ASN A 40 4.28 4.63 6.75
C ASN A 40 3.70 3.22 6.90
N ILE A 41 4.04 2.34 5.96
CA ILE A 41 3.57 0.95 5.96
C ILE A 41 4.76 0.05 6.26
N ILE A 42 4.73 -0.63 7.40
CA ILE A 42 5.76 -1.57 7.83
C ILE A 42 5.13 -2.97 7.87
N MET A 43 5.75 -3.93 7.18
CA MET A 43 5.29 -5.31 7.13
C MET A 43 6.34 -6.23 7.75
N PHE A 44 5.97 -6.90 8.84
CA PHE A 44 6.79 -7.95 9.43
C PHE A 44 6.34 -9.30 8.89
N LEU A 45 7.20 -9.93 8.07
CA LEU A 45 6.99 -11.30 7.59
C LEU A 45 7.99 -12.22 8.29
N ILE A 46 7.47 -13.03 9.20
CA ILE A 46 8.23 -13.93 10.06
C ILE A 46 8.36 -15.32 9.44
N ASP A 47 9.46 -16.02 9.73
CA ASP A 47 9.76 -17.35 9.19
C ASP A 47 9.50 -18.41 10.26
N ASP A 48 8.74 -19.45 9.92
CA ASP A 48 8.44 -20.61 10.76
C ASP A 48 7.93 -20.33 12.20
N GLN A 49 7.34 -19.14 12.42
CA GLN A 49 6.79 -18.79 13.73
C GLN A 49 5.36 -19.33 13.90
N ASN A 50 5.19 -20.20 14.89
CA ASN A 50 3.87 -20.66 15.30
C ASN A 50 3.20 -19.63 16.21
N PRO A 51 1.93 -19.23 15.97
CA PRO A 51 1.18 -18.38 16.88
C PRO A 51 1.18 -18.87 18.34
N SER A 52 1.16 -20.18 18.57
CA SER A 52 1.16 -20.75 19.93
C SER A 52 2.47 -20.54 20.69
N SER A 53 3.50 -19.98 20.05
CA SER A 53 4.73 -19.57 20.75
C SER A 53 4.63 -18.17 21.33
N ILE A 54 3.73 -17.30 20.84
CA ILE A 54 3.63 -15.89 21.24
C ILE A 54 2.71 -15.76 22.46
N ALA A 55 3.12 -15.03 23.50
CA ALA A 55 2.36 -14.92 24.74
C ALA A 55 0.95 -14.32 24.54
N ALA A 56 0.82 -13.28 23.70
CA ALA A 56 -0.48 -12.72 23.32
C ALA A 56 -1.46 -13.71 22.64
N PHE A 57 -0.97 -14.86 22.18
CA PHE A 57 -1.74 -15.96 21.58
C PHE A 57 -1.83 -17.21 22.47
N GLY A 58 -1.40 -17.12 23.74
CA GLY A 58 -1.45 -18.21 24.72
C GLY A 58 -0.19 -19.07 24.77
N GLY A 59 0.93 -18.61 24.19
CA GLY A 59 2.24 -19.25 24.33
C GLY A 59 2.99 -18.84 25.59
N ASP A 60 4.08 -19.55 25.87
CA ASP A 60 4.91 -19.32 27.07
C ASP A 60 6.23 -18.57 26.76
N THR A 61 6.45 -18.15 25.51
CA THR A 61 7.67 -17.42 25.13
C THR A 61 7.57 -15.96 25.59
N TYR A 62 8.68 -15.42 26.11
CA TYR A 62 8.77 -14.01 26.47
C TYR A 62 8.77 -13.11 25.22
N THR A 63 7.62 -12.51 24.88
CA THR A 63 7.41 -11.70 23.67
C THR A 63 6.88 -10.28 23.92
N PRO A 64 7.49 -9.48 24.83
CA PRO A 64 6.88 -8.25 25.35
C PRO A 64 6.53 -7.21 24.26
N ASN A 65 7.32 -7.14 23.18
CA ASN A 65 7.05 -6.21 22.08
C ASN A 65 5.88 -6.65 21.19
N LEU A 66 5.70 -7.95 20.97
CA LEU A 66 4.55 -8.48 20.22
C LEU A 66 3.29 -8.40 21.07
N ASP A 67 3.43 -8.60 22.38
CA ASP A 67 2.32 -8.51 23.32
C ASP A 67 1.78 -7.08 23.39
N ARG A 68 2.67 -6.09 23.54
CA ARG A 68 2.33 -4.67 23.45
C ARG A 68 1.68 -4.31 22.11
N MET A 69 2.19 -4.84 21.00
CA MET A 69 1.59 -4.61 19.66
C MET A 69 0.18 -5.20 19.54
N ALA A 70 -0.08 -6.34 20.18
CA ALA A 70 -1.40 -6.95 20.21
C ALA A 70 -2.39 -6.19 21.11
N GLU A 71 -1.91 -5.59 22.21
CA GLU A 71 -2.70 -4.77 23.14
C GLU A 71 -3.03 -3.38 22.57
N GLU A 72 -2.05 -2.71 21.94
CA GLU A 72 -2.22 -1.38 21.34
C GLU A 72 -2.93 -1.43 19.98
N GLY A 73 -3.05 -2.63 19.38
CA GLY A 73 -3.49 -2.82 18.01
C GLY A 73 -4.66 -3.79 17.85
N MET A 74 -4.62 -4.55 16.76
CA MET A 74 -5.62 -5.56 16.42
C MET A 74 -4.97 -6.94 16.33
N LYS A 75 -5.63 -7.93 16.95
CA LYS A 75 -5.20 -9.33 16.94
C LYS A 75 -6.13 -10.18 16.08
N PHE A 76 -5.58 -10.91 15.12
CA PHE A 76 -6.31 -11.88 14.30
C PHE A 76 -6.13 -13.30 14.86
N THR A 77 -7.21 -13.92 15.32
CA THR A 77 -7.20 -15.31 15.83
C THR A 77 -7.41 -16.36 14.74
N ARG A 78 -7.70 -15.92 13.52
CA ARG A 78 -7.99 -16.76 12.34
C ARG A 78 -7.28 -16.22 11.09
N ALA A 79 -5.97 -16.03 11.19
CA ALA A 79 -5.11 -15.66 10.07
C ALA A 79 -4.44 -16.92 9.50
N TYR A 80 -4.48 -17.10 8.18
CA TYR A 80 -3.98 -18.29 7.51
C TYR A 80 -2.97 -17.92 6.43
N VAL A 81 -1.92 -18.73 6.31
CA VAL A 81 -1.01 -18.70 5.15
C VAL A 81 -1.60 -19.51 4.00
N SER A 82 -1.34 -19.09 2.77
CA SER A 82 -1.83 -19.82 1.58
C SER A 82 -1.12 -21.16 1.33
N SER A 83 0.05 -21.34 1.94
CA SER A 83 0.88 -22.55 1.85
C SER A 83 1.74 -22.67 3.10
N SER A 84 2.02 -23.90 3.52
CA SER A 84 2.95 -24.22 4.61
C SER A 84 4.42 -24.13 4.21
N VAL A 85 4.73 -23.80 2.94
CA VAL A 85 6.10 -23.66 2.44
C VAL A 85 6.45 -22.19 2.24
N CYS A 86 7.66 -21.78 2.62
CA CYS A 86 8.09 -20.38 2.66
C CYS A 86 7.96 -19.67 1.30
N THR A 87 8.41 -20.30 0.20
CA THR A 87 8.42 -19.71 -1.14
C THR A 87 7.00 -19.39 -1.67
N PRO A 88 6.05 -20.35 -1.70
CA PRO A 88 4.68 -20.07 -2.12
C PRO A 88 3.89 -19.20 -1.13
N SER A 89 4.19 -19.26 0.17
CA SER A 89 3.61 -18.33 1.15
C SER A 89 4.03 -16.88 0.87
N ARG A 90 5.33 -16.64 0.69
CA ARG A 90 5.90 -15.32 0.35
C ARG A 90 5.41 -14.83 -1.01
N TYR A 91 5.30 -15.71 -2.00
CA TYR A 91 4.75 -15.36 -3.31
C TYR A 91 3.32 -14.81 -3.17
N SER A 92 2.43 -15.52 -2.45
CA SER A 92 1.06 -15.06 -2.28
C SER A 92 0.96 -13.77 -1.49
N PHE A 93 1.79 -13.62 -0.44
CA PHE A 93 1.87 -12.39 0.35
C PHE A 93 2.27 -11.18 -0.51
N LEU A 94 3.32 -11.32 -1.32
CA LEU A 94 3.86 -10.22 -2.12
C LEU A 94 2.97 -9.85 -3.31
N THR A 95 2.32 -10.83 -3.94
CA THR A 95 1.57 -10.62 -5.19
C THR A 95 0.07 -10.50 -5.00
N GLY A 96 -0.48 -10.95 -3.86
CA GLY A 96 -1.92 -11.09 -3.64
C GLY A 96 -2.57 -12.24 -4.45
N ARG A 97 -1.77 -13.13 -5.06
CA ARG A 97 -2.24 -14.24 -5.89
C ARG A 97 -1.92 -15.56 -5.21
N PHE A 98 -2.84 -16.52 -5.22
CA PHE A 98 -2.51 -17.88 -4.80
C PHE A 98 -1.31 -18.42 -5.60
N ALA A 99 -0.39 -19.10 -4.93
CA ALA A 99 0.81 -19.67 -5.56
C ALA A 99 0.52 -20.61 -6.72
N GLY A 100 -0.61 -21.35 -6.68
CA GLY A 100 -1.07 -22.16 -7.81
C GLY A 100 -1.40 -21.36 -9.08
N ASN A 101 -1.65 -20.05 -8.96
CA ASN A 101 -1.86 -19.13 -10.08
C ASN A 101 -0.56 -18.44 -10.54
N SER A 102 0.60 -18.86 -10.01
CA SER A 102 1.89 -18.40 -10.53
C SER A 102 2.03 -18.84 -11.98
N HIS A 103 2.59 -17.95 -12.78
CA HIS A 103 2.93 -18.27 -14.17
C HIS A 103 4.39 -17.94 -14.44
N SER A 104 5.19 -18.00 -13.38
CA SER A 104 6.64 -18.01 -13.49
C SER A 104 7.07 -19.17 -14.38
N LYS A 105 8.09 -18.91 -15.21
CA LYS A 105 8.68 -19.91 -16.09
C LYS A 105 9.16 -21.14 -15.31
N LEU A 106 9.77 -20.92 -14.14
CA LEU A 106 10.22 -21.97 -13.23
C LEU A 106 9.07 -22.92 -12.86
N TYR A 107 7.90 -22.37 -12.49
CA TYR A 107 6.77 -23.21 -12.10
C TYR A 107 6.21 -23.97 -13.30
N ALA A 108 5.99 -23.26 -14.42
CA ALA A 108 5.46 -23.87 -15.64
C ALA A 108 6.35 -25.00 -16.17
N GLU A 109 7.68 -24.85 -16.12
CA GLU A 109 8.62 -25.91 -16.48
C GLU A 109 8.59 -27.07 -15.49
N ALA A 110 8.52 -26.80 -14.19
CA ALA A 110 8.51 -27.83 -13.16
C ALA A 110 7.25 -28.72 -13.20
N VAL A 111 6.11 -28.18 -13.62
CA VAL A 111 4.86 -28.94 -13.76
C VAL A 111 4.59 -29.44 -15.18
N GLY A 112 5.47 -29.16 -16.14
CA GLY A 112 5.31 -29.62 -17.52
C GLY A 112 4.20 -28.91 -18.30
N GLY A 113 3.97 -27.62 -18.01
CA GLY A 113 2.96 -26.80 -18.68
C GLY A 113 2.00 -26.10 -17.72
N ARG A 114 1.42 -24.99 -18.15
CA ARG A 114 0.51 -24.17 -17.32
C ARG A 114 -0.79 -24.91 -16.97
N GLU A 115 -1.18 -25.84 -17.82
CA GLU A 115 -2.32 -26.74 -17.66
C GLU A 115 -2.16 -27.75 -16.52
N ASN A 116 -0.93 -27.97 -16.03
CA ASN A 116 -0.57 -28.98 -15.04
C ASN A 116 -0.30 -28.39 -13.64
N GLN A 117 -0.77 -27.17 -13.36
CA GLN A 117 -0.52 -26.44 -12.11
C GLN A 117 -1.36 -26.99 -10.94
N GLY A 118 -0.97 -28.14 -10.40
CA GLY A 118 -1.69 -28.82 -9.30
C GLY A 118 -1.13 -28.61 -7.90
N LEU A 119 0.19 -28.45 -7.74
CA LEU A 119 0.86 -28.43 -6.43
C LEU A 119 2.00 -27.40 -6.39
N PRO A 120 1.79 -26.22 -5.75
CA PRO A 120 2.86 -25.24 -5.56
C PRO A 120 3.82 -25.68 -4.44
N GLY A 121 5.12 -25.58 -4.71
CA GLY A 121 6.22 -25.84 -3.77
C GLY A 121 7.33 -24.81 -3.93
N PHE A 122 8.60 -25.22 -3.82
CA PHE A 122 9.77 -24.35 -4.07
C PHE A 122 10.00 -23.96 -5.54
N ASN A 123 9.02 -24.24 -6.40
CA ASN A 123 9.05 -24.03 -7.84
C ASN A 123 8.35 -22.75 -8.30
N VAL A 124 7.83 -21.92 -7.38
CA VAL A 124 7.21 -20.64 -7.72
C VAL A 124 8.18 -19.47 -7.56
N ALA A 125 8.01 -18.42 -8.38
CA ALA A 125 8.83 -17.21 -8.33
C ALA A 125 8.00 -15.98 -8.73
N LEU A 126 8.47 -14.79 -8.35
CA LEU A 126 7.88 -13.54 -8.84
C LEU A 126 8.03 -13.43 -10.35
N GLU A 127 6.99 -12.94 -11.01
CA GLU A 127 6.98 -12.74 -12.44
C GLU A 127 7.81 -11.52 -12.88
N ARG A 128 8.17 -11.52 -14.17
CA ARG A 128 8.93 -10.42 -14.78
C ARG A 128 8.13 -9.13 -14.96
N ASP A 129 6.82 -9.19 -14.73
CA ASP A 129 5.91 -8.03 -14.76
C ASP A 129 6.13 -7.06 -13.57
N LYS A 130 7.02 -7.43 -12.65
CA LYS A 130 7.36 -6.66 -11.44
C LYS A 130 6.13 -6.45 -10.54
N MET A 131 5.06 -7.23 -10.66
CA MET A 131 3.90 -7.06 -9.81
C MET A 131 4.21 -7.58 -8.40
N ASN A 132 4.22 -6.69 -7.43
CA ASN A 132 4.22 -7.00 -6.01
C ASN A 132 3.81 -5.75 -5.21
N VAL A 133 3.44 -5.95 -3.95
CA VAL A 133 2.99 -4.89 -3.03
C VAL A 133 3.98 -3.73 -2.95
N GLY A 134 5.29 -4.00 -2.94
CA GLY A 134 6.32 -2.97 -2.94
C GLY A 134 6.26 -2.10 -4.21
N ASN A 135 6.15 -2.71 -5.39
CA ASN A 135 6.02 -1.97 -6.64
C ASN A 135 4.68 -1.23 -6.77
N VAL A 136 3.60 -1.77 -6.21
CA VAL A 136 2.30 -1.08 -6.13
C VAL A 136 2.42 0.17 -5.26
N LEU A 137 3.03 0.06 -4.07
CA LEU A 137 3.28 1.20 -3.18
C LEU A 137 4.23 2.22 -3.81
N ARG A 138 5.27 1.77 -4.51
CA ARG A 138 6.20 2.63 -5.25
C ARG A 138 5.47 3.47 -6.31
N LYS A 139 4.55 2.86 -7.08
CA LYS A 139 3.70 3.56 -8.05
C LYS A 139 2.78 4.59 -7.39
N ALA A 140 2.35 4.34 -6.15
CA ALA A 140 1.58 5.28 -5.34
C ALA A 140 2.43 6.39 -4.68
N GLY A 141 3.75 6.42 -4.93
CA GLY A 141 4.66 7.45 -4.44
C GLY A 141 5.26 7.17 -3.07
N TYR A 142 5.27 5.91 -2.62
CA TYR A 142 6.03 5.47 -1.45
C TYR A 142 7.47 5.10 -1.81
N THR A 143 8.40 5.31 -0.87
CA THR A 143 9.71 4.68 -0.91
C THR A 143 9.60 3.28 -0.32
N THR A 144 10.07 2.27 -1.05
CA THR A 144 10.00 0.86 -0.65
C THR A 144 11.39 0.24 -0.61
N GLY A 145 11.69 -0.56 0.42
CA GLY A 145 12.94 -1.27 0.64
C GLY A 145 12.73 -2.65 1.22
#